data_AF-A0A8S9UH00-F1
#
_entry.id   AF-A0A8S9UH00-F1
#
_cell.length_a   1.000
_cell.length_b   1.000
_cell.length_c   1.000
_cell.angle_alpha   90.00
_cell.angle_beta   90.00
_cell.angle_gamma   90.00
#
_symmetry.space_group_name_H-M   'P 1'
#
loop_
_entity.id
_entity.type
_entity.pdbx_description
1 polymer ?
#
loop_
_entity_poly.entity_id
_entity_poly.type
_entity_poly.pdbx_seq_one_letter_code
_entity_poly.pdbx_strand_id
1 'polypeptide(L)'
;MAVSKKVLIGIAVVVVFAVIGVIVGIVVSKNSSSSSSTTDGNASSASGSTNTEVGGSSGSTQSSSSTKKSSSRSSATTITSDPKSATYSLAAFAIGDWGTTTTKSSCCKRSSTYNDYDVNAEDIGANVMNQQAKDAGVAPKCVIGHGDNFYWNGIDSANGRDSRFTTTYESKFDGDNIKTLPWVNVLGNHDYGGADYICSDGDSAGKCSDTDDLLTSLKNKFSWQSTYTSPNDDRWVLEDHFYVYSIKDEASGISIDIFNVDSGDADSHGATEVCCQCYGYAGDDDDKCSNITRGDDACCGGDGDMRILPTRGRRGRW
;
A
#
# COMPACT_ATOMS: atom_id res chain seq x y z
N MET A 1 44.58 -40.04 16.38
CA MET A 1 44.51 -40.94 15.21
C MET A 1 44.05 -40.11 14.02
N ALA A 2 44.92 -39.82 13.05
CA ALA A 2 44.57 -38.99 11.91
C ALA A 2 43.70 -39.79 10.92
N VAL A 3 42.49 -39.31 10.65
CA VAL A 3 41.59 -39.92 9.68
C VAL A 3 42.17 -39.70 8.28
N SER A 4 42.35 -40.79 7.52
CA SER A 4 42.97 -40.70 6.19
C SER A 4 42.11 -39.87 5.23
N LYS A 5 42.74 -39.09 4.35
CA LYS A 5 42.04 -38.26 3.34
C LYS A 5 41.02 -39.04 2.50
N LYS A 6 41.25 -40.34 2.28
CA LYS A 6 40.31 -41.22 1.54
C LYS A 6 39.00 -41.45 2.29
N VAL A 7 39.04 -41.53 3.62
CA VAL A 7 37.85 -41.69 4.47
C VAL A 7 37.05 -40.39 4.52
N LEU A 8 37.73 -39.24 4.58
CA LEU A 8 37.10 -37.91 4.51
C LEU A 8 36.37 -37.68 3.17
N ILE A 9 36.97 -38.09 2.05
CA ILE A 9 36.33 -38.01 0.73
C ILE A 9 35.12 -38.95 0.66
N GLY A 10 35.23 -40.17 1.21
CA GLY A 10 34.10 -41.11 1.27
C GLY A 10 32.91 -40.54 2.05
N ILE A 11 33.16 -39.93 3.21
CA ILE A 11 32.11 -39.29 4.02
C ILE A 11 31.48 -38.10 3.29
N ALA A 12 32.29 -37.24 2.67
CA ALA A 12 31.78 -36.09 1.92
C ALA A 12 30.87 -36.51 0.76
N VAL A 13 31.25 -37.55 0.02
CA VAL A 13 30.45 -38.09 -1.10
C VAL A 13 29.12 -38.66 -0.60
N VAL A 14 29.12 -39.40 0.51
CA VAL A 14 27.88 -39.95 1.10
C VAL A 14 26.94 -38.84 1.56
N VAL A 15 27.47 -37.78 2.18
CA VAL A 15 26.65 -36.63 2.62
C VAL A 15 26.03 -35.90 1.43
N VAL A 16 26.78 -35.69 0.35
CA VAL A 16 26.25 -35.05 -0.87
C VAL A 16 25.12 -35.87 -1.50
N PHE A 17 25.28 -37.20 -1.61
CA PHE A 17 24.22 -38.05 -2.15
C PHE A 17 22.98 -38.11 -1.25
N ALA A 18 23.16 -38.07 0.08
CA ALA A 18 22.04 -38.02 1.02
C ALA A 18 21.24 -36.70 0.89
N VAL A 19 21.93 -35.56 0.74
CA VAL A 19 21.28 -34.25 0.56
C VAL A 19 20.52 -34.19 -0.77
N ILE A 20 21.10 -34.70 -1.86
CA ILE A 20 20.42 -34.76 -3.17
C ILE A 20 19.18 -35.67 -3.09
N GLY A 21 19.26 -36.81 -2.40
CA GLY A 21 18.11 -37.70 -2.20
C GLY A 21 16.94 -37.05 -1.47
N VAL A 22 17.23 -36.23 -0.44
CA VAL A 22 16.19 -35.48 0.31
C VAL A 22 15.54 -34.41 -0.58
N ILE A 23 16.34 -33.66 -1.36
CA ILE A 23 15.82 -32.61 -2.26
C ILE A 23 14.91 -33.21 -3.33
N VAL A 24 15.33 -34.31 -3.97
CA VAL A 24 14.52 -35.00 -4.98
C VAL A 24 13.23 -35.56 -4.35
N GLY A 25 13.29 -36.12 -3.14
CA GLY A 25 12.11 -36.61 -2.43
C GLY A 25 11.06 -35.53 -2.12
N ILE A 26 11.50 -34.31 -1.76
CA ILE A 26 10.62 -33.17 -1.50
C ILE A 26 9.96 -32.66 -2.79
N VAL A 27 10.71 -32.59 -3.90
CA VAL A 27 10.19 -32.11 -5.19
C VAL A 27 9.16 -33.11 -5.76
N VAL A 28 9.40 -34.41 -5.64
CA VAL A 28 8.46 -35.44 -6.12
C VAL A 28 7.18 -35.49 -5.25
N SER A 29 7.29 -35.26 -3.94
CA SER A 29 6.13 -35.23 -3.04
C SER A 29 5.26 -33.98 -3.24
N LYS A 30 5.84 -32.84 -3.64
CA LYS A 30 5.08 -31.62 -3.93
C LYS A 30 4.35 -31.65 -5.28
N ASN A 31 4.77 -32.49 -6.22
CA ASN A 31 4.14 -32.60 -7.55
C ASN A 31 2.97 -33.62 -7.58
N SER A 32 2.61 -34.20 -6.43
CA SER A 32 1.58 -35.23 -6.29
C SER A 32 0.45 -34.79 -5.36
N SER A 33 -0.19 -33.65 -5.65
CA SER A 33 -1.48 -33.32 -5.05
C SER A 33 -2.42 -32.72 -6.10
N SER A 34 -3.47 -33.48 -6.38
CA SER A 34 -4.52 -33.21 -7.35
C SER A 34 -5.34 -31.97 -6.97
N SER A 35 -5.58 -31.13 -7.97
CA SER A 35 -6.50 -30.00 -7.97
C SER A 35 -7.95 -30.45 -7.70
N SER A 36 -8.59 -29.83 -6.72
CA SER A 36 -10.05 -29.74 -6.65
C SER A 36 -10.43 -28.26 -6.75
N SER A 37 -11.19 -27.94 -7.79
CA SER A 37 -11.75 -26.62 -8.07
C SER A 37 -12.91 -26.33 -7.11
N THR A 38 -12.81 -25.26 -6.33
CA THR A 38 -13.97 -24.70 -5.62
C THR A 38 -14.31 -23.32 -6.18
N THR A 39 -15.57 -23.23 -6.55
CA THR A 39 -16.31 -22.11 -7.13
C THR A 39 -16.37 -20.87 -6.25
N ASP A 40 -16.47 -19.72 -6.92
CA ASP A 40 -16.71 -18.38 -6.40
C ASP A 40 -17.84 -18.31 -5.38
N GLY A 41 -17.60 -17.57 -4.29
CA GLY A 41 -18.57 -17.28 -3.25
C GLY A 41 -18.34 -15.88 -2.67
N ASN A 42 -19.05 -14.90 -3.24
CA ASN A 42 -19.24 -13.56 -2.70
C ASN A 42 -19.88 -13.64 -1.29
N ALA A 43 -19.15 -13.24 -0.26
CA ALA A 43 -19.67 -13.09 1.10
C ALA A 43 -19.57 -11.63 1.54
N SER A 44 -20.61 -10.86 1.19
CA SER A 44 -20.96 -9.60 1.82
C SER A 44 -21.75 -9.92 3.10
N SER A 45 -21.16 -9.67 4.27
CA SER A 45 -21.85 -9.85 5.56
C SER A 45 -22.51 -8.53 5.94
N ALA A 46 -23.79 -8.37 5.60
CA ALA A 46 -24.67 -7.37 6.18
C ALA A 46 -25.41 -7.99 7.38
N SER A 47 -25.22 -7.40 8.56
CA SER A 47 -25.91 -7.77 9.80
C SER A 47 -27.41 -7.51 9.72
N GLY A 48 -28.16 -8.43 10.32
CA GLY A 48 -29.58 -8.66 10.09
C GLY A 48 -30.54 -7.65 10.72
N SER A 49 -31.66 -7.47 10.03
CA SER A 49 -32.90 -6.94 10.59
C SER A 49 -33.90 -8.08 10.80
N THR A 50 -34.54 -8.05 11.95
CA THR A 50 -35.55 -8.97 12.45
C THR A 50 -36.84 -8.84 11.63
N ASN A 51 -37.29 -9.93 11.00
CA ASN A 51 -38.61 -9.99 10.37
C ASN A 51 -39.67 -10.43 11.37
N THR A 52 -40.77 -9.67 11.42
CA THR A 52 -42.07 -10.13 11.94
C THR A 52 -43.05 -10.09 10.79
N GLU A 53 -43.73 -11.21 10.55
CA GLU A 53 -44.77 -11.36 9.51
C GLU A 53 -46.03 -10.55 9.84
N VAL A 54 -46.78 -10.14 8.80
CA VAL A 54 -48.18 -10.51 8.52
C VAL A 54 -48.81 -9.51 7.52
N GLY A 55 -49.45 -10.04 6.48
CA GLY A 55 -50.74 -9.52 6.01
C GLY A 55 -50.85 -8.85 4.63
N GLY A 56 -51.25 -9.63 3.62
CA GLY A 56 -52.54 -9.40 2.94
C GLY A 56 -52.69 -8.40 1.78
N SER A 57 -53.04 -8.97 0.62
CA SER A 57 -54.03 -8.51 -0.39
C SER A 57 -53.64 -7.66 -1.62
N SER A 58 -53.80 -8.35 -2.77
CA SER A 58 -54.52 -7.97 -3.99
C SER A 58 -54.03 -6.83 -4.88
N GLY A 59 -53.88 -7.13 -6.19
CA GLY A 59 -53.90 -6.08 -7.21
C GLY A 59 -53.37 -6.45 -8.60
N SER A 60 -54.23 -7.09 -9.40
CA SER A 60 -54.34 -6.99 -10.87
C SER A 60 -53.14 -7.23 -11.80
N THR A 61 -53.31 -8.30 -12.57
CA THR A 61 -52.86 -8.61 -13.92
C THR A 61 -52.85 -7.41 -14.87
N GLN A 62 -51.73 -7.20 -15.59
CA GLN A 62 -51.77 -6.61 -16.92
C GLN A 62 -50.72 -7.25 -17.83
N SER A 63 -51.22 -8.08 -18.73
CA SER A 63 -50.51 -8.66 -19.87
C SER A 63 -50.29 -7.60 -20.94
N SER A 64 -49.03 -7.36 -21.32
CA SER A 64 -48.72 -6.70 -22.59
C SER A 64 -47.68 -7.54 -23.33
N SER A 65 -48.15 -8.18 -24.39
CA SER A 65 -47.37 -8.86 -25.42
C SER A 65 -46.33 -7.92 -26.03
N SER A 66 -45.06 -8.30 -25.99
CA SER A 66 -44.04 -7.68 -26.82
C SER A 66 -43.23 -8.75 -27.56
N THR A 67 -43.13 -8.49 -28.85
CA THR A 67 -42.67 -9.31 -29.96
C THR A 67 -41.21 -9.71 -29.78
N LYS A 68 -40.90 -11.00 -29.98
CA LYS A 68 -39.52 -11.52 -30.04
C LYS A 68 -38.75 -10.79 -31.14
N LYS A 69 -37.88 -9.86 -30.76
CA LYS A 69 -36.85 -9.29 -31.63
C LYS A 69 -35.58 -10.11 -31.41
N SER A 70 -35.19 -10.86 -32.44
CA SER A 70 -33.90 -11.56 -32.50
C SER A 70 -32.78 -10.52 -32.45
N SER A 71 -32.18 -10.34 -31.27
CA SER A 71 -30.89 -9.68 -31.13
C SER A 71 -29.82 -10.76 -31.28
N SER A 72 -29.06 -10.70 -32.37
CA SER A 72 -27.82 -11.44 -32.55
C SER A 72 -26.95 -11.28 -31.31
N ARG A 73 -26.78 -12.38 -30.55
CA ARG A 73 -25.79 -12.45 -29.47
C ARG A 73 -24.43 -12.14 -30.08
N SER A 74 -23.90 -10.97 -29.76
CA SER A 74 -22.48 -10.68 -29.86
C SER A 74 -21.77 -11.82 -29.14
N SER A 75 -21.02 -12.63 -29.89
CA SER A 75 -20.22 -13.71 -29.34
C SER A 75 -19.34 -13.12 -28.24
N ALA A 76 -19.61 -13.50 -26.99
CA ALA A 76 -18.70 -13.24 -25.89
C ALA A 76 -17.40 -13.95 -26.24
N THR A 77 -16.37 -13.19 -26.63
CA THR A 77 -15.01 -13.71 -26.77
C THR A 77 -14.56 -14.19 -25.41
N THR A 78 -14.62 -15.50 -25.19
CA THR A 78 -14.03 -16.15 -24.04
C THR A 78 -12.53 -15.88 -24.08
N ILE A 79 -11.99 -15.16 -23.10
CA ILE A 79 -10.54 -14.96 -22.98
C ILE A 79 -9.89 -16.35 -22.81
N THR A 80 -9.07 -16.78 -23.77
CA THR A 80 -8.43 -18.11 -23.78
C THR A 80 -6.94 -18.06 -23.45
N SER A 81 -6.39 -16.89 -23.11
CA SER A 81 -4.95 -16.74 -22.87
C SER A 81 -4.57 -17.30 -21.49
N ASP A 82 -3.63 -18.25 -21.46
CA ASP A 82 -2.97 -18.67 -20.22
C ASP A 82 -1.93 -17.61 -19.82
N PRO A 83 -2.12 -16.90 -18.69
CA PRO A 83 -1.20 -15.85 -18.25
C PRO A 83 0.22 -16.37 -17.95
N LYS A 84 0.43 -17.68 -17.79
CA LYS A 84 1.77 -18.26 -17.60
C LYS A 84 2.54 -18.44 -18.91
N SER A 85 1.85 -18.44 -20.04
CA SER A 85 2.44 -18.55 -21.39
C SER A 85 2.50 -17.20 -22.12
N ALA A 86 1.86 -16.18 -21.55
CA ALA A 86 1.85 -14.84 -22.10
C ALA A 86 3.25 -14.23 -22.04
N THR A 87 3.69 -13.64 -23.15
CA THR A 87 4.87 -12.78 -23.18
C THR A 87 4.42 -11.35 -22.87
N TYR A 88 4.93 -10.79 -21.79
CA TYR A 88 4.70 -9.40 -21.44
C TYR A 88 5.74 -8.51 -22.13
N SER A 89 5.36 -7.29 -22.51
CA SER A 89 6.29 -6.28 -23.05
C SER A 89 6.47 -5.08 -22.13
N LEU A 90 5.63 -4.99 -21.08
CA LEU A 90 5.67 -3.97 -20.05
C LEU A 90 5.56 -4.61 -18.67
N ALA A 91 6.28 -4.02 -17.72
CA ALA A 91 6.22 -4.37 -16.32
C ALA A 91 6.37 -3.12 -15.45
N ALA A 92 5.83 -3.18 -14.25
CA ALA A 92 6.01 -2.19 -13.19
C ALA A 92 6.05 -2.92 -11.85
N PHE A 93 6.74 -2.35 -10.87
CA PHE A 93 6.57 -2.78 -9.48
C PHE A 93 5.36 -2.09 -8.85
N ALA A 94 4.80 -2.71 -7.83
CA ALA A 94 3.79 -2.11 -6.95
C ALA A 94 4.19 -2.38 -5.50
N ILE A 95 4.24 -1.33 -4.68
CA ILE A 95 4.59 -1.41 -3.26
C ILE A 95 3.79 -0.35 -2.48
N GLY A 96 3.45 -0.64 -1.24
CA GLY A 96 2.79 0.26 -0.29
C GLY A 96 3.31 -0.03 1.11
N ASP A 97 3.06 0.86 2.07
CA ASP A 97 3.35 0.62 3.49
C ASP A 97 4.82 0.27 3.75
N TRP A 98 5.74 0.91 3.02
CA TRP A 98 7.13 0.48 2.93
C TRP A 98 8.11 1.32 3.75
N GLY A 99 7.77 2.59 4.02
CA GLY A 99 8.71 3.58 4.52
C GLY A 99 9.00 3.48 6.00
N THR A 100 10.07 2.81 6.40
CA THR A 100 10.36 2.58 7.81
C THR A 100 10.63 3.88 8.59
N THR A 101 10.43 3.84 9.91
CA THR A 101 10.86 4.93 10.80
C THR A 101 12.39 5.07 10.77
N THR A 102 12.91 6.28 11.00
CA THR A 102 14.37 6.52 11.05
C THR A 102 15.10 5.72 12.14
N THR A 103 14.37 5.18 13.11
CA THR A 103 14.88 4.35 14.22
C THR A 103 14.56 2.87 14.07
N LYS A 104 14.06 2.43 12.91
CA LYS A 104 13.63 1.03 12.64
C LYS A 104 12.61 0.47 13.65
N SER A 105 11.74 1.35 14.16
CA SER A 105 10.52 0.95 14.85
C SER A 105 9.48 0.34 13.91
N SER A 106 8.60 -0.51 14.44
CA SER A 106 7.59 -1.27 13.70
C SER A 106 6.38 -1.57 14.61
N CYS A 107 5.17 -1.50 14.05
CA CYS A 107 3.94 -1.94 14.75
C CYS A 107 3.96 -3.45 15.01
N CYS A 108 4.69 -4.22 14.19
CA CYS A 108 4.84 -5.66 14.34
C CYS A 108 5.46 -6.05 15.68
N LYS A 109 6.13 -5.13 16.41
CA LYS A 109 6.62 -5.36 17.78
C LYS A 109 5.54 -5.86 18.74
N ARG A 110 4.26 -5.56 18.46
CA ARG A 110 3.10 -6.04 19.24
C ARG A 110 2.77 -7.52 18.98
N SER A 111 3.27 -8.09 17.89
CA SER A 111 3.05 -9.50 17.53
C SER A 111 4.01 -10.43 18.27
N SER A 112 3.51 -11.60 18.68
CA SER A 112 4.35 -12.68 19.23
C SER A 112 5.32 -13.28 18.22
N THR A 113 5.14 -13.00 16.92
CA THR A 113 6.02 -13.48 15.83
C THR A 113 7.06 -12.47 15.40
N TYR A 114 7.12 -11.30 16.05
CA TYR A 114 8.06 -10.23 15.73
C TYR A 114 9.50 -10.74 15.73
N ASN A 115 10.22 -10.45 14.66
CA ASN A 115 11.60 -10.89 14.48
C ASN A 115 12.40 -9.93 13.59
N ASP A 116 13.64 -10.30 13.29
CA ASP A 116 14.56 -9.47 12.51
C ASP A 116 14.08 -9.20 11.07
N TYR A 117 13.22 -10.03 10.49
CA TYR A 117 12.61 -9.76 9.20
C TYR A 117 11.71 -8.53 9.25
N ASP A 118 10.96 -8.34 10.33
CA ASP A 118 10.07 -7.17 10.48
C ASP A 118 10.88 -5.87 10.63
N VAL A 119 12.02 -5.92 11.33
CA VAL A 119 12.94 -4.76 11.52
C VAL A 119 13.59 -4.33 10.20
N ASN A 120 13.85 -5.29 9.32
CA ASN A 120 14.60 -5.08 8.09
C ASN A 120 13.74 -5.25 6.84
N ALA A 121 12.40 -5.18 6.99
CA ALA A 121 11.46 -5.44 5.90
C ALA A 121 11.71 -4.53 4.69
N GLU A 122 11.97 -3.24 4.92
CA GLU A 122 12.30 -2.27 3.88
C GLU A 122 13.62 -2.60 3.17
N ASP A 123 14.69 -2.86 3.94
CA ASP A 123 16.01 -3.23 3.41
C ASP A 123 15.92 -4.51 2.55
N ILE A 124 15.16 -5.51 3.02
CA ILE A 124 14.93 -6.77 2.32
C ILE A 124 14.08 -6.55 1.07
N GLY A 125 13.00 -5.78 1.18
CA GLY A 125 12.11 -5.45 0.06
C GLY A 125 12.86 -4.75 -1.07
N ALA A 126 13.65 -3.72 -0.76
CA ALA A 126 14.47 -3.02 -1.73
C ALA A 126 15.49 -3.94 -2.41
N ASN A 127 16.14 -4.82 -1.65
CA ASN A 127 17.10 -5.78 -2.18
C ASN A 127 16.44 -6.80 -3.12
N VAL A 128 15.29 -7.36 -2.71
CA VAL A 128 14.53 -8.29 -3.54
C VAL A 128 14.02 -7.61 -4.80
N MET A 129 13.49 -6.39 -4.72
CA MET A 129 13.08 -5.60 -5.91
C MET A 129 14.26 -5.43 -6.88
N ASN A 130 15.44 -5.08 -6.39
CA ASN A 130 16.63 -4.92 -7.22
C ASN A 130 17.06 -6.24 -7.91
N GLN A 131 17.01 -7.37 -7.19
CA GLN A 131 17.29 -8.69 -7.77
C GLN A 131 16.23 -9.09 -8.81
N GLN A 132 14.95 -8.87 -8.51
CA GLN A 132 13.85 -9.17 -9.44
C GLN A 132 13.95 -8.33 -10.71
N ALA A 133 14.30 -7.04 -10.62
CA ALA A 133 14.50 -6.18 -11.78
C ALA A 133 15.64 -6.69 -12.68
N LYS A 134 16.71 -7.20 -12.08
CA LYS A 134 17.86 -7.78 -12.80
C LYS A 134 17.50 -9.06 -13.54
N ASP A 135 16.73 -9.93 -12.88
CA ASP A 135 16.43 -11.28 -13.39
C ASP A 135 15.16 -11.31 -14.27
N ALA A 136 14.39 -10.22 -14.30
CA ALA A 136 13.16 -10.13 -15.08
C ALA A 136 13.43 -10.19 -16.59
N GLY A 137 12.62 -10.99 -17.30
CA GLY A 137 12.62 -11.00 -18.77
C GLY A 137 12.13 -9.68 -19.39
N VAL A 138 11.42 -8.86 -18.60
CA VAL A 138 10.96 -7.51 -18.95
C VAL A 138 11.34 -6.60 -17.80
N ALA A 139 12.24 -5.66 -18.04
CA ALA A 139 12.62 -4.69 -17.02
C ALA A 139 11.43 -3.80 -16.64
N PRO A 140 11.16 -3.58 -15.34
CA PRO A 140 10.11 -2.67 -14.90
C PRO A 140 10.37 -1.25 -15.39
N LYS A 141 9.32 -0.52 -15.74
CA LYS A 141 9.40 0.87 -16.22
C LYS A 141 9.23 1.91 -15.12
N CYS A 142 8.60 1.53 -14.01
CA CYS A 142 8.37 2.36 -12.84
C CYS A 142 8.08 1.49 -11.62
N VAL A 143 8.04 2.15 -10.46
CA VAL A 143 7.47 1.64 -9.21
C VAL A 143 6.17 2.41 -8.94
N ILE A 144 5.10 1.70 -8.61
CA ILE A 144 3.82 2.29 -8.20
C ILE A 144 3.76 2.25 -6.67
N GLY A 145 3.92 3.41 -6.04
CA GLY A 145 3.88 3.60 -4.59
C GLY A 145 2.46 3.89 -4.11
N HIS A 146 1.91 3.02 -3.27
CA HIS A 146 0.52 3.08 -2.79
C HIS A 146 0.35 3.87 -1.48
N GLY A 147 1.31 4.76 -1.16
CA GLY A 147 1.28 5.57 0.05
C GLY A 147 1.87 4.88 1.27
N ASP A 148 1.78 5.60 2.39
CA ASP A 148 2.50 5.34 3.63
C ASP A 148 4.01 5.25 3.37
N ASN A 149 4.49 6.30 2.71
CA ASN A 149 5.87 6.42 2.26
C ASN A 149 6.83 6.71 3.42
N PHE A 150 6.33 7.23 4.55
CA PHE A 150 7.15 7.65 5.69
C PHE A 150 6.44 7.42 7.04
N TYR A 151 6.60 6.25 7.66
CA TYR A 151 6.06 5.97 9.00
C TYR A 151 6.82 6.65 10.15
N TRP A 152 6.16 7.16 11.19
CA TRP A 152 4.73 7.00 11.50
C TRP A 152 3.87 8.21 11.09
N ASN A 153 4.47 9.38 10.94
CA ASN A 153 3.75 10.64 10.85
C ASN A 153 4.26 11.52 9.69
N GLY A 154 4.85 10.87 8.68
CA GLY A 154 5.26 11.51 7.44
C GLY A 154 6.60 12.23 7.57
N ILE A 155 6.61 13.47 7.09
CA ILE A 155 7.71 14.43 7.18
C ILE A 155 7.25 15.52 8.15
N ASP A 156 8.06 15.86 9.16
CA ASP A 156 7.62 16.79 10.21
C ASP A 156 8.00 18.24 9.99
N SER A 157 8.97 18.50 9.13
CA SER A 157 9.39 19.87 8.82
C SER A 157 10.04 19.94 7.44
N ALA A 158 10.09 21.15 6.89
CA ALA A 158 10.85 21.41 5.67
C ALA A 158 12.35 21.11 5.83
N ASN A 159 12.91 21.36 7.02
CA ASN A 159 14.33 21.12 7.31
C ASN A 159 14.65 19.62 7.43
N GLY A 160 13.72 18.83 7.97
CA GLY A 160 13.83 17.38 8.13
C GLY A 160 13.52 16.59 6.86
N ARG A 161 12.90 17.21 5.85
CA ARG A 161 12.48 16.57 4.59
C ARG A 161 13.61 15.78 3.93
N ASP A 162 14.73 16.43 3.62
CA ASP A 162 15.78 15.83 2.79
C ASP A 162 16.50 14.69 3.53
N SER A 163 16.70 14.83 4.85
CA SER A 163 17.32 13.77 5.66
C SER A 163 16.39 12.56 5.79
N ARG A 164 15.07 12.80 5.86
CA ARG A 164 14.04 11.77 5.86
C ARG A 164 14.00 10.98 4.55
N PHE A 165 13.95 11.66 3.41
CA PHE A 165 14.07 11.03 2.09
C PHE A 165 15.37 10.26 1.94
N THR A 166 16.50 10.84 2.36
CA THR A 166 17.80 10.17 2.28
C THR A 166 17.80 8.84 3.06
N THR A 167 17.27 8.86 4.28
CA THR A 167 17.33 7.72 5.21
C THR A 167 16.37 6.60 4.83
N THR A 168 15.15 6.94 4.44
CA THR A 168 14.05 5.98 4.23
C THR A 168 13.89 5.59 2.76
N TYR A 169 14.26 6.46 1.82
CA TYR A 169 14.06 6.22 0.39
C TYR A 169 15.38 6.06 -0.37
N GLU A 170 16.20 7.13 -0.41
CA GLU A 170 17.34 7.16 -1.33
C GLU A 170 18.44 6.15 -0.98
N SER A 171 18.73 5.96 0.31
CA SER A 171 19.75 4.99 0.75
C SER A 171 19.26 3.53 0.74
N LYS A 172 17.95 3.31 0.56
CA LYS A 172 17.31 1.99 0.60
C LYS A 172 17.12 1.43 -0.79
N PHE A 173 16.54 2.23 -1.66
CA PHE A 173 16.22 1.86 -3.04
C PHE A 173 17.30 2.35 -4.01
N ASP A 174 18.57 2.06 -3.68
CA ASP A 174 19.77 2.52 -4.38
C ASP A 174 20.41 1.48 -5.31
N GLY A 175 19.83 0.29 -5.40
CA GLY A 175 20.36 -0.82 -6.19
C GLY A 175 20.39 -0.53 -7.70
N ASP A 176 21.47 -0.94 -8.38
CA ASP A 176 21.76 -0.61 -9.78
C ASP A 176 20.62 -0.83 -10.78
N ASN A 177 19.71 -1.78 -10.54
CA ASN A 177 18.62 -2.12 -11.46
C ASN A 177 17.30 -1.38 -11.16
N ILE A 178 17.24 -0.65 -10.04
CA ILE A 178 16.04 0.10 -9.60
C ILE A 178 16.32 1.57 -9.29
N LYS A 179 17.59 1.95 -9.16
CA LYS A 179 18.03 3.28 -8.70
C LYS A 179 17.48 4.43 -9.52
N THR A 180 17.26 4.25 -10.81
CA THR A 180 16.79 5.29 -11.73
C THR A 180 15.33 5.11 -12.15
N LEU A 181 14.63 4.09 -11.62
CA LEU A 181 13.22 3.90 -11.94
C LEU A 181 12.38 5.02 -11.33
N PRO A 182 11.46 5.66 -12.09
CA PRO A 182 10.47 6.56 -11.54
C PRO A 182 9.57 5.86 -10.53
N TRP A 183 9.32 6.52 -9.40
CA TRP A 183 8.39 6.13 -8.35
C TRP A 183 7.15 7.00 -8.44
N VAL A 184 6.05 6.41 -8.89
CA VAL A 184 4.75 7.04 -9.08
C VAL A 184 3.97 6.85 -7.78
N ASN A 185 3.91 7.90 -6.96
CA ASN A 185 3.44 7.80 -5.58
C ASN A 185 2.08 8.45 -5.36
N VAL A 186 1.35 7.94 -4.38
CA VAL A 186 0.30 8.67 -3.66
C VAL A 186 0.70 8.81 -2.19
N LEU A 187 -0.08 9.57 -1.41
CA LEU A 187 0.08 9.65 0.04
C LEU A 187 -0.92 8.72 0.74
N GLY A 188 -0.48 8.13 1.85
CA GLY A 188 -1.32 7.40 2.79
C GLY A 188 -1.62 8.24 4.04
N ASN A 189 -2.34 7.66 5.00
CA ASN A 189 -2.71 8.36 6.24
C ASN A 189 -1.49 8.71 7.09
N HIS A 190 -0.44 7.87 7.11
CA HIS A 190 0.77 8.16 7.88
C HIS A 190 1.56 9.32 7.27
N ASP A 191 1.53 9.47 5.95
CA ASP A 191 2.14 10.61 5.27
C ASP A 191 1.51 11.95 5.68
N TYR A 192 0.22 11.93 6.00
CA TYR A 192 -0.53 13.07 6.53
C TYR A 192 -0.46 13.22 8.06
N GLY A 193 0.37 12.45 8.75
CA GLY A 193 0.55 12.56 10.20
C GLY A 193 -0.35 11.62 11.03
N GLY A 194 -0.99 10.62 10.41
CA GLY A 194 -2.02 9.76 11.02
C GLY A 194 -1.59 8.85 12.18
N ALA A 195 -0.46 9.11 12.83
CA ALA A 195 -0.02 8.41 14.03
C ALA A 195 0.45 9.35 15.15
N ASP A 196 0.38 10.67 14.96
CA ASP A 196 0.75 11.67 15.96
C ASP A 196 0.05 13.00 15.63
N TYR A 197 0.55 14.12 16.15
CA TYR A 197 0.18 15.45 15.71
C TYR A 197 0.68 15.73 14.27
N ILE A 198 -0.08 16.53 13.54
CA ILE A 198 0.21 16.87 12.14
C ILE A 198 1.06 18.15 12.01
N CYS A 199 0.96 19.08 12.95
CA CYS A 199 1.74 20.31 12.95
C CYS A 199 3.18 20.06 13.38
N SER A 200 4.05 21.05 13.17
CA SER A 200 5.48 20.95 13.47
C SER A 200 5.84 21.60 14.81
N ASP A 201 6.61 20.91 15.65
CA ASP A 201 7.39 21.49 16.74
C ASP A 201 8.89 21.28 16.44
N GLY A 202 9.49 22.26 15.77
CA GLY A 202 10.83 22.11 15.20
C GLY A 202 10.85 21.05 14.09
N ASP A 203 11.65 19.99 14.28
CA ASP A 203 11.76 18.84 13.38
C ASP A 203 10.98 17.60 13.87
N SER A 204 10.01 17.82 14.78
CA SER A 204 9.14 16.78 15.34
C SER A 204 7.67 17.13 15.14
N ALA A 205 6.79 16.15 15.29
CA ALA A 205 5.34 16.37 15.41
C ALA A 205 5.02 17.26 16.63
N GLY A 206 4.07 18.18 16.44
CA GLY A 206 3.62 19.15 17.43
C GLY A 206 2.15 19.49 17.27
N LYS A 207 1.52 19.90 18.37
CA LYS A 207 0.10 20.29 18.40
C LYS A 207 -0.16 21.48 17.49
N CYS A 208 -1.20 21.38 16.67
CA CYS A 208 -1.69 22.55 15.96
C CYS A 208 -2.27 23.58 16.92
N SER A 209 -1.91 24.84 16.69
CA SER A 209 -2.35 25.96 17.53
C SER A 209 -3.77 26.43 17.21
N ASP A 210 -4.18 26.34 15.95
CA ASP A 210 -5.51 26.70 15.47
C ASP A 210 -5.86 25.98 14.15
N THR A 211 -7.01 26.32 13.57
CA THR A 211 -7.46 25.75 12.28
C THR A 211 -6.54 26.12 11.12
N ASP A 212 -6.01 27.34 11.09
CA ASP A 212 -5.16 27.78 9.97
C ASP A 212 -3.81 27.05 10.00
N ASP A 213 -3.27 26.80 11.19
CA ASP A 213 -2.07 25.98 11.42
C ASP A 213 -2.29 24.52 11.00
N LEU A 214 -3.43 23.93 11.37
CA LEU A 214 -3.84 22.58 10.95
C LEU A 214 -3.92 22.45 9.43
N LEU A 215 -4.61 23.38 8.76
CA LEU A 215 -4.75 23.38 7.30
C LEU A 215 -3.45 23.66 6.57
N THR A 216 -2.61 24.52 7.14
CA THR A 216 -1.27 24.80 6.61
C THR A 216 -0.39 23.57 6.72
N SER A 217 -0.44 22.87 7.85
CA SER A 217 0.34 21.67 8.09
C SER A 217 -0.11 20.51 7.20
N LEU A 218 -1.42 20.33 6.97
CA LEU A 218 -1.92 19.34 6.01
C LEU A 218 -1.38 19.58 4.59
N LYS A 219 -1.39 20.83 4.12
CA LYS A 219 -0.79 21.21 2.83
C LYS A 219 0.72 21.00 2.82
N ASN A 220 1.38 21.30 3.93
CA ASN A 220 2.82 21.12 4.05
C ASN A 220 3.21 19.66 3.91
N LYS A 221 2.49 18.73 4.56
CA LYS A 221 2.71 17.26 4.45
C LYS A 221 2.73 16.79 2.99
N PHE A 222 1.74 17.23 2.19
CA PHE A 222 1.74 16.96 0.75
C PHE A 222 2.92 17.65 0.04
N SER A 223 3.09 18.96 0.25
CA SER A 223 4.10 19.77 -0.45
C SER A 223 5.54 19.27 -0.22
N TRP A 224 5.83 18.75 0.97
CA TRP A 224 7.16 18.23 1.29
C TRP A 224 7.48 16.96 0.50
N GLN A 225 6.48 16.21 0.04
CA GLN A 225 6.70 15.09 -0.86
C GLN A 225 6.64 15.52 -2.33
N SER A 226 5.68 16.35 -2.73
CA SER A 226 5.47 16.70 -4.15
C SER A 226 6.51 17.67 -4.70
N THR A 227 7.20 18.42 -3.84
CA THR A 227 8.28 19.34 -4.23
C THR A 227 9.68 18.79 -3.96
N TYR A 228 9.78 17.52 -3.54
CA TYR A 228 11.07 16.86 -3.37
C TYR A 228 11.67 16.52 -4.74
N THR A 229 12.96 16.79 -4.91
CA THR A 229 13.71 16.42 -6.12
C THR A 229 14.69 15.32 -5.76
N SER A 230 14.51 14.14 -6.34
CA SER A 230 15.42 13.03 -6.07
C SER A 230 16.79 13.29 -6.72
N PRO A 231 17.91 13.03 -6.03
CA PRO A 231 19.24 13.07 -6.64
C PRO A 231 19.46 11.98 -7.69
N ASN A 232 18.54 11.02 -7.82
CA ASN A 232 18.61 9.90 -8.76
C ASN A 232 17.62 10.11 -9.90
N ASP A 233 17.98 10.97 -10.86
CA ASP A 233 17.16 11.29 -12.05
C ASP A 233 15.78 11.88 -11.76
N ASP A 234 15.63 12.59 -10.63
CA ASP A 234 14.35 13.17 -10.19
C ASP A 234 13.20 12.15 -10.18
N ARG A 235 13.51 10.92 -9.76
CA ARG A 235 12.62 9.78 -9.84
C ARG A 235 11.45 9.78 -8.85
N TRP A 236 11.23 10.83 -8.06
CA TRP A 236 10.10 10.88 -7.13
C TRP A 236 8.93 11.61 -7.80
N VAL A 237 7.95 10.85 -8.27
CA VAL A 237 6.80 11.38 -9.01
C VAL A 237 5.59 11.47 -8.07
N LEU A 238 5.21 12.70 -7.76
CA LEU A 238 3.98 13.04 -7.04
C LEU A 238 3.52 14.43 -7.52
N GLU A 239 2.83 14.45 -8.66
CA GLU A 239 2.56 15.70 -9.38
C GLU A 239 1.38 16.49 -8.80
N ASP A 240 0.36 15.81 -8.29
CA ASP A 240 -0.85 16.38 -7.73
C ASP A 240 -1.59 15.31 -6.88
N HIS A 241 -2.70 15.66 -6.25
CA HIS A 241 -3.61 14.72 -5.59
C HIS A 241 -4.36 13.83 -6.59
N PHE A 242 -4.51 14.29 -7.84
CA PHE A 242 -5.03 13.51 -8.95
C PHE A 242 -4.18 13.73 -10.19
N TYR A 243 -3.51 12.69 -10.65
CA TYR A 243 -2.66 12.77 -11.82
C TYR A 243 -2.57 11.42 -12.54
N VAL A 244 -2.20 11.45 -13.81
CA VAL A 244 -2.05 10.25 -14.64
C VAL A 244 -0.60 10.13 -15.06
N TYR A 245 0.00 8.96 -14.82
CA TYR A 245 1.33 8.63 -15.29
C TYR A 245 1.24 7.49 -16.30
N SER A 246 1.86 7.64 -17.47
CA SER A 246 1.79 6.64 -18.54
C SER A 246 3.16 5.97 -18.75
N ILE A 247 3.18 4.64 -18.80
CA ILE A 247 4.33 3.87 -19.27
C ILE A 247 4.01 3.24 -20.62
N LYS A 248 5.02 3.13 -21.49
CA LYS A 248 4.86 2.61 -22.84
C LYS A 248 6.05 1.78 -23.27
N ASP A 249 5.77 0.70 -24.00
CA ASP A 249 6.77 -0.02 -24.78
C ASP A 249 6.56 0.33 -26.26
N GLU A 250 7.47 1.13 -26.81
CA GLU A 250 7.39 1.60 -28.19
C GLU A 250 7.48 0.46 -29.21
N ALA A 251 8.17 -0.64 -28.89
CA ALA A 251 8.36 -1.76 -29.81
C ALA A 251 7.08 -2.57 -30.01
N SER A 252 6.34 -2.86 -28.94
CA SER A 252 5.04 -3.52 -29.01
C SER A 252 3.87 -2.57 -29.25
N GLY A 253 4.05 -1.26 -28.99
CA GLY A 253 2.99 -0.26 -29.05
C GLY A 253 2.01 -0.33 -27.86
N ILE A 254 2.30 -1.15 -26.85
CA ILE A 254 1.46 -1.27 -25.64
C ILE A 254 1.80 -0.12 -24.69
N SER A 255 0.77 0.49 -24.10
CA SER A 255 0.89 1.46 -23.01
C SER A 255 -0.02 1.11 -21.83
N ILE A 256 0.34 1.58 -20.65
CA ILE A 256 -0.45 1.50 -19.43
C ILE A 256 -0.56 2.91 -18.86
N ASP A 257 -1.79 3.35 -18.61
CA ASP A 257 -2.08 4.60 -17.89
C ASP A 257 -2.37 4.26 -16.43
N ILE A 258 -1.64 4.91 -15.53
CA ILE A 258 -1.75 4.75 -14.08
C ILE A 258 -2.47 6.00 -13.55
N PHE A 259 -3.69 5.81 -13.08
CA PHE A 259 -4.50 6.87 -12.49
C PHE A 259 -4.24 6.92 -10.99
N ASN A 260 -3.51 7.94 -10.55
CA ASN A 260 -3.20 8.16 -9.14
C ASN A 260 -4.27 9.06 -8.54
N VAL A 261 -4.87 8.59 -7.45
CA VAL A 261 -5.98 9.26 -6.78
C VAL A 261 -5.71 9.25 -5.28
N ASP A 262 -5.44 10.42 -4.73
CA ASP A 262 -5.51 10.64 -3.30
C ASP A 262 -6.98 10.64 -2.87
N SER A 263 -7.36 9.62 -2.10
CA SER A 263 -8.73 9.41 -1.65
C SER A 263 -8.98 9.89 -0.21
N GLY A 264 -8.11 10.76 0.32
CA GLY A 264 -8.20 11.38 1.65
C GLY A 264 -9.41 12.30 1.86
N ASP A 265 -10.63 11.79 1.66
CA ASP A 265 -11.86 12.46 2.05
C ASP A 265 -11.93 12.52 3.59
N ALA A 266 -12.08 13.73 4.14
CA ALA A 266 -12.16 13.99 5.58
C ALA A 266 -13.27 13.21 6.30
N ASP A 267 -14.31 12.76 5.57
CA ASP A 267 -15.41 11.96 6.10
C ASP A 267 -15.09 10.45 6.18
N SER A 268 -13.88 10.02 5.80
CA SER A 268 -13.39 8.65 5.97
C SER A 268 -12.71 8.44 7.33
N HIS A 269 -12.67 7.19 7.81
CA HIS A 269 -12.18 6.84 9.14
C HIS A 269 -10.76 7.35 9.41
N GLY A 270 -9.79 7.04 8.53
CA GLY A 270 -8.41 7.48 8.69
C GLY A 270 -8.22 8.99 8.56
N ALA A 271 -9.04 9.65 7.74
CA ALA A 271 -8.97 11.11 7.62
C ALA A 271 -9.50 11.80 8.89
N THR A 272 -10.52 11.24 9.55
CA THR A 272 -11.01 11.76 10.83
C THR A 272 -9.91 11.69 11.90
N GLU A 273 -9.18 10.58 11.98
CA GLU A 273 -8.07 10.39 12.93
C GLU A 273 -6.95 11.42 12.73
N VAL A 274 -6.52 11.62 11.47
CA VAL A 274 -5.53 12.64 11.08
C VAL A 274 -6.03 14.04 11.44
N CYS A 275 -7.25 14.39 11.05
CA CYS A 275 -7.85 15.71 11.30
C CYS A 275 -7.96 16.02 12.79
N CYS A 276 -8.30 15.02 13.60
CA CYS A 276 -8.38 15.10 15.05
C CYS A 276 -7.01 15.14 15.73
N GLN A 277 -5.92 14.83 15.01
CA GLN A 277 -4.60 14.54 15.60
C GLN A 277 -4.71 13.46 16.67
N CYS A 278 -5.55 12.44 16.41
CA CYS A 278 -6.10 11.61 17.47
C CYS A 278 -5.02 10.88 18.27
N TYR A 279 -4.10 10.23 17.57
CA TYR A 279 -3.02 9.46 18.20
C TYR A 279 -2.07 10.36 19.01
N GLY A 280 -1.86 11.61 18.59
CA GLY A 280 -1.10 12.57 19.38
C GLY A 280 -1.77 12.89 20.72
N TYR A 281 -3.09 13.09 20.74
CA TYR A 281 -3.84 13.37 21.96
C TYR A 281 -4.18 12.12 22.81
N ALA A 282 -4.35 10.97 22.18
CA ALA A 282 -4.68 9.70 22.84
C ALA A 282 -3.49 9.11 23.60
N GLY A 283 -2.25 9.41 23.19
CA GLY A 283 -1.04 8.86 23.79
C GLY A 283 -0.97 7.35 23.57
N ASP A 284 -0.77 6.57 24.64
CA ASP A 284 -0.66 5.11 24.55
C ASP A 284 -2.01 4.38 24.38
N ASP A 285 -3.13 5.10 24.33
CA ASP A 285 -4.50 4.56 24.30
C ASP A 285 -5.12 4.63 22.89
N ASP A 286 -4.49 3.91 21.95
CA ASP A 286 -4.87 3.86 20.52
C ASP A 286 -6.35 3.49 20.29
N ASP A 287 -6.95 2.73 21.22
CA ASP A 287 -8.36 2.29 21.13
C ASP A 287 -9.33 3.48 21.15
N LYS A 288 -8.92 4.65 21.65
CA LYS A 288 -9.70 5.89 21.57
C LYS A 288 -9.92 6.40 20.16
N CYS A 289 -9.02 6.07 19.23
CA CYS A 289 -9.09 6.60 17.86
C CYS A 289 -10.07 5.86 16.96
N SER A 290 -10.44 4.63 17.31
CA SER A 290 -11.34 3.79 16.49
C SER A 290 -12.73 4.40 16.22
N ASN A 291 -13.22 5.27 17.10
CA ASN A 291 -14.50 5.96 16.93
C ASN A 291 -14.43 7.43 17.33
N ILE A 292 -13.26 8.06 17.10
CA ILE A 292 -13.04 9.44 17.52
C ILE A 292 -14.01 10.40 16.84
N THR A 293 -14.57 11.32 17.61
CA THR A 293 -15.46 12.36 17.11
C THR A 293 -15.06 13.74 17.59
N ARG A 294 -15.58 14.76 16.90
CA ARG A 294 -15.37 16.16 17.25
C ARG A 294 -15.89 16.45 18.66
N GLY A 295 -15.05 17.11 19.46
CA GLY A 295 -15.36 17.48 20.84
C GLY A 295 -14.90 16.46 21.88
N ASP A 296 -14.42 15.29 21.44
CA ASP A 296 -13.71 14.36 22.32
C ASP A 296 -12.35 14.95 22.70
N ASP A 297 -11.87 14.70 23.92
CA ASP A 297 -10.56 15.19 24.39
C ASP A 297 -9.39 14.71 23.51
N ALA A 298 -9.55 13.53 22.90
CA ALA A 298 -8.59 12.98 21.95
C ALA A 298 -8.71 13.59 20.54
N CYS A 299 -9.65 14.49 20.28
CA CYS A 299 -9.79 15.19 19.01
C CYS A 299 -9.53 16.69 19.20
N CYS A 300 -8.36 17.15 18.75
CA CYS A 300 -7.93 18.54 18.91
C CYS A 300 -8.00 19.04 20.37
N GLY A 301 -7.79 18.15 21.35
CA GLY A 301 -7.88 18.50 22.77
C GLY A 301 -9.29 18.85 23.25
N GLY A 302 -10.34 18.39 22.55
CA GLY A 302 -11.73 18.78 22.80
C GLY A 302 -12.12 20.11 22.16
N ASP A 303 -11.23 20.75 21.40
CA ASP A 303 -11.53 21.98 20.68
C ASP A 303 -12.50 21.71 19.53
N GLY A 304 -13.79 21.97 19.81
CA GLY A 304 -14.83 21.88 18.80
C GLY A 304 -14.63 22.87 17.66
N ASP A 305 -13.94 23.99 17.80
CA ASP A 305 -13.86 24.98 16.72
C ASP A 305 -12.77 24.67 15.68
N MET A 306 -11.78 23.84 16.06
CA MET A 306 -10.75 23.36 15.13
C MET A 306 -11.34 22.41 14.08
N ARG A 307 -11.34 22.82 12.79
CA ARG A 307 -12.05 22.08 11.72
C ARG A 307 -11.29 22.02 10.40
N ILE A 308 -11.38 20.87 9.71
CA ILE A 308 -10.79 20.68 8.37
C ILE A 308 -11.77 21.04 7.24
N LEU A 309 -13.04 21.34 7.51
CA LEU A 309 -14.01 21.70 6.47
C LEU A 309 -14.77 23.01 6.72
N PRO A 310 -15.16 23.74 5.66
CA PRO A 310 -15.99 24.93 5.79
C PRO A 310 -17.36 24.56 6.35
N THR A 311 -17.94 25.48 7.11
CA THR A 311 -19.38 25.50 7.44
C THR A 311 -20.23 25.03 6.25
N ARG A 312 -21.20 24.13 6.49
CA ARG A 312 -22.23 23.65 5.55
C ARG A 312 -22.36 24.56 4.31
N GLY A 313 -21.84 24.12 3.16
CA GLY A 313 -22.02 24.80 1.87
C GLY A 313 -20.78 24.97 1.00
N ARG A 314 -19.58 24.67 1.47
CA ARG A 314 -18.39 24.59 0.61
C ARG A 314 -17.69 23.25 0.84
N ARG A 315 -17.81 22.34 -0.13
CA ARG A 315 -16.93 21.17 -0.22
C ARG A 315 -15.59 21.69 -0.74
N GLY A 316 -14.68 22.03 0.16
CA GLY A 316 -13.27 22.18 -0.20
C GLY A 316 -12.70 20.77 -0.27
N ARG A 317 -12.23 20.37 -1.45
CA ARG A 317 -11.22 19.30 -1.55
C ARG A 317 -9.89 19.91 -1.09
N TRP A 318 -9.16 19.16 -0.28
CA TRP A 318 -7.76 19.42 0.00
C TRP A 318 -6.95 18.62 -1.01
#